data_AF-A0A8T5GFB0-F1
#
_entry.id   AF-A0A8T5GFB0-F1
#
_cell.length_a   1.000
_cell.length_b   1.000
_cell.length_c   1.000
_cell.angle_alpha   90.00
_cell.angle_beta   90.00
_cell.angle_gamma   90.00
#
_symmetry.space_group_name_H-M   'P 1'
#
loop_
_entity.id
_entity.type
_entity.pdbx_description
1 polymer ?
#
loop_
_entity_poly.entity_id
_entity_poly.type
_entity_poly.pdbx_seq_one_letter_code
_entity_poly.pdbx_strand_id
1 'polypeptide(L)'
;MTTSKKTKAQGTLEYLLIIAVVIVIALILVSILTGFLGQGSQVSETQSKIYWSSQPLAITESVTDTDGNTIFVIKSSMDESITITFITVDGDLKLSATGSYTYGNIDVIGAEANSGTSRNFDGLIDEVMIFDKALTQEEILLLYNSGNGRSLEE
;
A
#
# COMPACT_ATOMS: atom_id res chain seq x y z
N MET A 1 2.84 91.49 8.12
CA MET A 1 3.21 90.18 8.69
C MET A 1 2.29 89.13 8.06
N THR A 2 2.87 88.01 7.68
CA THR A 2 2.60 87.20 6.48
C THR A 2 1.39 86.28 6.59
N THR A 3 0.53 86.29 5.55
CA THR A 3 -0.58 85.35 5.39
C THR A 3 -0.08 84.01 4.85
N SER A 4 -0.19 82.94 5.65
CA SER A 4 0.17 81.58 5.26
C SER A 4 -0.86 81.02 4.27
N LYS A 5 -0.43 80.79 3.03
CA LYS A 5 -1.22 80.23 1.93
C LYS A 5 -1.42 78.73 2.16
N LYS A 6 -2.61 78.31 2.59
CA LYS A 6 -2.98 76.88 2.65
C LYS A 6 -2.95 76.28 1.24
N THR A 7 -2.04 75.34 1.01
CA THR A 7 -1.80 74.66 -0.27
C THR A 7 -2.81 73.54 -0.51
N LYS A 8 -3.41 73.47 -1.71
CA LYS A 8 -4.36 72.46 -2.21
C LYS A 8 -3.78 71.03 -2.37
N ALA A 9 -2.77 70.65 -1.60
CA ALA A 9 -2.10 69.34 -1.68
C ALA A 9 -2.63 68.31 -0.67
N GLN A 10 -3.48 68.72 0.28
CA GLN A 10 -3.93 67.85 1.38
C GLN A 10 -4.88 66.72 0.92
N GLY A 11 -5.77 66.98 -0.07
CA GLY A 11 -6.73 65.96 -0.52
C GLY A 11 -6.13 64.79 -1.31
N THR A 12 -5.01 64.99 -2.00
CA THR A 12 -4.37 63.93 -2.80
C THR A 12 -3.65 62.91 -1.92
N LEU A 13 -3.04 63.33 -0.81
CA LEU A 13 -2.37 62.41 0.13
C LEU A 13 -3.37 61.57 0.91
N GLU A 14 -4.48 62.16 1.35
CA GLU A 14 -5.57 61.44 2.02
C GLU A 14 -6.20 60.40 1.08
N TYR A 15 -6.39 60.77 -0.20
CA TYR A 15 -6.90 59.85 -1.22
C TYR A 15 -5.93 58.68 -1.49
N LEU A 16 -4.63 58.96 -1.62
CA LEU A 16 -3.61 57.91 -1.80
C LEU A 16 -3.51 56.99 -0.57
N LEU A 17 -3.65 57.54 0.63
CA LEU A 17 -3.62 56.77 1.87
C LEU A 17 -4.85 55.87 2.01
N ILE A 18 -6.03 56.38 1.68
CA ILE A 18 -7.27 55.58 1.66
C ILE A 18 -7.18 54.45 0.62
N ILE A 19 -6.70 54.75 -0.59
CA ILE A 19 -6.49 53.72 -1.62
C ILE A 19 -5.49 52.67 -1.16
N ALA A 20 -4.37 53.07 -0.55
CA ALA A 20 -3.37 52.14 -0.06
C ALA A 20 -3.95 51.19 0.99
N VAL A 21 -4.73 51.71 1.95
CA VAL A 21 -5.39 50.90 2.99
C VAL A 21 -6.41 49.95 2.38
N VAL A 22 -7.24 50.42 1.43
CA VAL A 22 -8.25 49.59 0.76
C VAL A 22 -7.60 48.46 -0.04
N ILE A 23 -6.51 48.73 -0.76
CA ILE A 23 -5.78 47.71 -1.51
C ILE A 23 -5.18 46.66 -0.58
N VAL A 24 -4.57 47.07 0.54
CA VAL A 24 -4.01 46.14 1.52
C VAL A 24 -5.10 45.22 2.09
N ILE A 25 -6.26 45.78 2.47
CA ILE A 25 -7.38 44.98 2.95
C ILE A 25 -7.89 44.03 1.87
N ALA A 26 -8.06 44.51 0.63
CA ALA A 26 -8.50 43.68 -0.49
C ALA A 26 -7.55 42.50 -0.75
N LEU A 27 -6.24 42.74 -0.72
CA LEU A 27 -5.23 41.69 -0.92
C LEU A 27 -5.23 40.66 0.22
N ILE A 28 -5.42 41.09 1.47
CA ILE A 28 -5.59 40.19 2.62
C ILE A 28 -6.83 39.31 2.41
N LEU A 29 -7.96 39.89 2.02
CA LEU A 29 -9.20 39.15 1.76
C LEU A 29 -9.05 38.14 0.62
N VAL A 30 -8.38 38.51 -0.48
CA VAL A 30 -8.11 37.60 -1.60
C VAL A 30 -7.16 36.48 -1.18
N SER A 31 -6.15 36.77 -0.36
CA SER A 31 -5.22 35.76 0.16
C SER A 31 -5.92 34.76 1.08
N ILE A 32 -6.85 35.24 1.92
CA ILE A 32 -7.69 34.38 2.77
C ILE A 32 -8.62 33.53 1.90
N LEU A 33 -9.28 34.12 0.91
CA LEU A 33 -10.21 33.42 0.02
C LEU A 33 -9.50 32.33 -0.81
N THR A 34 -8.32 32.63 -1.35
CA THR A 34 -7.51 31.65 -2.10
C THR A 34 -7.01 30.52 -1.21
N GLY A 35 -6.70 30.78 0.06
CA GLY A 35 -6.35 29.76 1.06
C GLY A 35 -7.50 28.79 1.37
N PHE A 36 -8.76 29.25 1.33
CA PHE A 36 -9.94 28.39 1.54
C PHE A 36 -10.30 27.55 0.30
N LEU A 37 -10.08 28.07 -0.91
CA LEU A 37 -10.39 27.36 -2.16
C LEU A 37 -9.44 26.17 -2.44
N GLY A 38 -8.23 26.18 -1.88
CA GLY A 38 -7.24 25.09 -2.04
C GLY A 38 -7.53 23.81 -1.25
N GLN A 39 -8.50 23.83 -0.32
CA GLN A 39 -8.75 22.71 0.61
C GLN A 39 -9.94 21.81 0.18
N GLY A 40 -10.71 22.20 -0.85
CA GLY A 40 -11.92 21.48 -1.29
C GLY A 40 -11.66 20.19 -2.08
N SER A 41 -10.46 20.00 -2.61
CA SER A 41 -10.15 18.89 -3.55
C SER A 41 -9.75 17.58 -2.86
N GLN A 42 -9.46 17.59 -1.56
CA GLN A 42 -8.94 16.41 -0.82
C GLN A 42 -10.04 15.62 -0.07
N VAL A 43 -11.25 16.17 0.02
CA VAL A 43 -12.35 15.59 0.80
C VAL A 43 -13.13 14.51 0.02
N SER A 44 -13.08 14.51 -1.32
CA SER A 44 -13.84 13.58 -2.16
C SER A 44 -13.24 12.16 -2.21
N GLU A 45 -11.92 12.04 -2.37
CA GLU A 45 -11.23 10.75 -2.45
C GLU A 45 -11.13 10.05 -1.09
N THR A 46 -10.86 10.83 -0.03
CA THR A 46 -10.73 10.32 1.34
C THR A 46 -12.05 9.71 1.84
N GLN A 47 -13.20 10.34 1.56
CA GLN A 47 -14.50 9.80 1.97
C GLN A 47 -14.92 8.58 1.14
N SER A 48 -14.61 8.56 -0.15
CA SER A 48 -14.88 7.40 -1.01
C SER A 48 -14.07 6.18 -0.55
N LYS A 49 -12.79 6.35 -0.23
CA LYS A 49 -11.94 5.28 0.31
C LYS A 49 -12.43 4.77 1.67
N ILE A 50 -12.87 5.66 2.55
CA ILE A 50 -13.46 5.30 3.86
C ILE A 50 -14.76 4.50 3.66
N TYR A 51 -15.63 4.96 2.77
CA TYR A 51 -16.89 4.27 2.47
C TYR A 51 -16.68 2.84 1.97
N TRP A 52 -15.81 2.63 0.97
CA TRP A 52 -15.51 1.28 0.47
C TRP A 52 -14.83 0.41 1.53
N SER A 53 -13.91 0.97 2.32
CA SER A 53 -13.20 0.21 3.38
C SER A 53 -14.09 -0.25 4.54
N SER A 54 -15.29 0.33 4.67
CA SER A 54 -16.28 -0.01 5.70
C SER A 54 -17.31 -1.07 5.26
N GLN A 55 -17.27 -1.48 3.98
CA GLN A 55 -18.16 -2.53 3.49
C GLN A 55 -17.68 -3.92 3.96
N PRO A 56 -18.59 -4.88 4.16
CA PRO A 56 -18.24 -6.27 4.54
C PRO A 56 -17.29 -6.94 3.54
N LEU A 57 -17.38 -6.56 2.27
CA LEU A 57 -16.47 -6.93 1.20
C LEU A 57 -16.06 -5.67 0.43
N ALA A 58 -14.76 -5.46 0.27
CA ALA A 58 -14.24 -4.24 -0.32
C ALA A 58 -12.99 -4.49 -1.17
N ILE A 59 -12.89 -3.80 -2.31
CA ILE A 59 -11.61 -3.61 -2.99
C ILE A 59 -10.94 -2.41 -2.32
N THR A 60 -9.85 -2.65 -1.60
CA THR A 60 -9.18 -1.62 -0.79
C THR A 60 -7.98 -1.02 -1.48
N GLU A 61 -7.42 -1.72 -2.48
CA GLU A 61 -6.26 -1.28 -3.24
C GLU A 61 -6.27 -1.87 -4.65
N SER A 62 -5.74 -1.11 -5.61
CA SER A 62 -5.41 -1.60 -6.94
C SER A 62 -4.01 -1.10 -7.31
N VAL A 63 -3.09 -2.01 -7.66
CA VAL A 63 -1.73 -1.67 -8.07
C VAL A 63 -1.51 -2.22 -9.48
N THR A 64 -1.02 -1.38 -10.38
CA THR A 64 -0.63 -1.81 -11.73
C THR A 64 0.88 -1.81 -11.85
N ASP A 65 1.46 -2.90 -12.35
CA ASP A 65 2.89 -3.02 -12.60
C ASP A 65 3.33 -2.27 -13.89
N THR A 66 4.63 -2.33 -14.20
CA THR A 66 5.19 -1.69 -15.40
C THR A 66 4.79 -2.37 -16.71
N ASP A 67 4.31 -3.61 -16.63
CA ASP A 67 3.89 -4.41 -17.78
C ASP A 67 2.37 -4.29 -18.04
N GLY A 68 1.65 -3.55 -17.18
CA GLY A 68 0.22 -3.26 -17.30
C GLY A 68 -0.68 -4.28 -16.59
N ASN A 69 -0.14 -5.20 -15.80
CA ASN A 69 -0.94 -6.11 -14.99
C ASN A 69 -1.43 -5.41 -13.73
N THR A 70 -2.71 -5.55 -13.42
CA THR A 70 -3.32 -4.97 -12.21
C THR A 70 -3.63 -6.03 -11.17
N ILE A 71 -3.15 -5.80 -9.95
CA ILE A 71 -3.50 -6.55 -8.75
C ILE A 71 -4.60 -5.79 -8.01
N PHE A 72 -5.68 -6.49 -7.65
CA PHE A 72 -6.72 -5.98 -6.76
C PHE A 72 -6.59 -6.61 -5.37
N VAL A 73 -6.56 -5.80 -4.31
CA VAL A 73 -6.61 -6.28 -2.93
C VAL A 73 -8.06 -6.25 -2.45
N ILE A 74 -8.61 -7.43 -2.19
CA ILE A 74 -9.97 -7.61 -1.67
C ILE A 74 -9.88 -7.92 -0.18
N LYS A 75 -10.57 -7.13 0.65
CA LYS A 75 -10.71 -7.36 2.08
C LYS A 75 -12.12 -7.84 2.40
N SER A 76 -12.22 -8.87 3.23
CA SER A 76 -13.45 -9.28 3.91
C SER A 76 -13.37 -8.90 5.39
N SER A 77 -14.48 -8.42 5.95
CA SER A 77 -14.67 -8.28 7.41
C SER A 77 -15.80 -9.18 7.92
N MET A 78 -16.21 -10.17 7.13
CA MET A 78 -17.22 -11.17 7.50
C MET A 78 -16.59 -12.30 8.31
N ASP A 79 -17.37 -12.88 9.23
CA ASP A 79 -16.94 -14.03 10.06
C ASP A 79 -16.98 -15.36 9.29
N GLU A 80 -17.37 -15.33 8.01
CA GLU A 80 -17.50 -16.49 7.13
C GLU A 80 -16.46 -16.50 6.01
N SER A 81 -16.12 -17.69 5.53
CA SER A 81 -15.19 -17.86 4.40
C SER A 81 -15.80 -17.37 3.08
N ILE A 82 -15.04 -16.62 2.30
CA ILE A 82 -15.45 -16.20 0.96
C ILE A 82 -14.96 -17.23 -0.07
N THR A 83 -15.87 -17.69 -0.92
CA THR A 83 -15.54 -18.49 -2.11
C THR A 83 -15.77 -17.66 -3.37
N ILE A 84 -14.68 -17.36 -4.11
CA ILE A 84 -14.79 -16.74 -5.43
C ILE A 84 -15.15 -17.83 -6.44
N THR A 85 -16.36 -17.76 -6.99
CA THR A 85 -16.86 -18.80 -7.93
C THR A 85 -16.53 -18.47 -9.38
N PHE A 86 -16.56 -17.19 -9.75
CA PHE A 86 -16.21 -16.72 -11.08
C PHE A 86 -15.67 -15.30 -11.02
N ILE A 87 -14.79 -14.96 -11.98
CA ILE A 87 -14.40 -13.59 -12.28
C ILE A 87 -14.75 -13.34 -13.74
N THR A 88 -15.48 -12.26 -14.00
CA THR A 88 -15.79 -11.81 -15.35
C THR A 88 -15.18 -10.43 -15.58
N VAL A 89 -14.65 -10.21 -16.77
CA VAL A 89 -14.12 -8.91 -17.21
C VAL A 89 -14.74 -8.62 -18.57
N ASP A 90 -15.38 -7.47 -18.71
CA ASP A 90 -16.12 -7.07 -19.92
C ASP A 90 -17.17 -8.08 -20.38
N GLY A 91 -17.78 -8.80 -19.43
CA GLY A 91 -18.80 -9.82 -19.70
C GLY A 91 -18.24 -11.20 -20.08
N ASP A 92 -16.92 -11.32 -20.29
CA ASP A 92 -16.27 -12.60 -20.53
C ASP A 92 -15.84 -13.25 -19.22
N LEU A 93 -16.03 -14.57 -19.11
CA LEU A 93 -15.52 -15.37 -17.99
C LEU A 93 -13.99 -15.49 -18.08
N LYS A 94 -13.28 -14.99 -17.07
CA LYS A 94 -11.80 -15.00 -16.99
C LYS A 94 -11.26 -15.97 -15.93
N LEU A 95 -12.06 -16.35 -14.94
CA LEU A 95 -11.73 -17.39 -13.95
C LEU A 95 -12.88 -18.40 -13.87
N SER A 96 -12.63 -19.65 -14.23
CA SER A 96 -13.60 -20.76 -14.21
C SER A 96 -13.20 -21.92 -13.30
N ALA A 97 -12.13 -21.79 -12.51
CA ALA A 97 -11.64 -22.84 -11.62
C ALA A 97 -11.47 -22.29 -10.20
N THR A 98 -12.22 -22.89 -9.26
CA THR A 98 -12.08 -22.66 -7.82
C THR A 98 -10.74 -23.24 -7.35
N GLY A 99 -9.72 -22.40 -7.21
CA GLY A 99 -8.51 -22.76 -6.46
C GLY A 99 -8.70 -22.35 -5.00
N SER A 100 -8.85 -23.31 -4.09
CA SER A 100 -8.69 -23.04 -2.66
C SER A 100 -7.20 -22.84 -2.39
N TYR A 101 -6.73 -21.58 -2.34
CA TYR A 101 -5.40 -21.28 -1.83
C TYR A 101 -5.43 -21.31 -0.31
N THR A 102 -5.44 -22.52 0.25
CA THR A 102 -5.10 -22.69 1.66
C THR A 102 -3.59 -22.49 1.76
N TYR A 103 -3.14 -21.32 2.19
CA TYR A 103 -1.78 -21.16 2.73
C TYR A 103 -1.72 -21.96 4.05
N GLY A 104 -1.67 -23.28 3.94
CA GLY A 104 -1.06 -24.10 4.96
C GLY A 104 0.43 -24.05 4.68
N ASN A 105 1.23 -23.64 5.66
CA ASN A 105 2.66 -23.91 5.61
C ASN A 105 2.81 -25.43 5.65
N ILE A 106 2.83 -26.07 4.49
CA ILE A 106 3.16 -27.48 4.39
C ILE A 106 4.66 -27.53 4.17
N ASP A 107 5.39 -27.66 5.27
CA ASP A 107 6.82 -27.95 5.21
C ASP A 107 6.96 -29.38 4.70
N VAL A 108 7.37 -29.51 3.43
CA VAL A 108 7.59 -30.81 2.77
C VAL A 108 9.07 -30.98 2.46
N ILE A 109 9.57 -32.20 2.64
CA ILE A 109 10.91 -32.62 2.23
C ILE A 109 10.74 -33.60 1.06
N GLY A 110 11.39 -33.32 -0.06
CA GLY A 110 11.36 -34.20 -1.23
C GLY A 110 10.09 -34.09 -2.11
N ALA A 111 9.25 -33.08 -1.91
CA ALA A 111 8.07 -32.82 -2.74
C ALA A 111 7.78 -31.32 -2.82
N GLU A 112 6.90 -30.91 -3.74
CA GLU A 112 6.32 -29.57 -3.77
C GLU A 112 4.95 -29.59 -3.07
N ALA A 113 4.76 -28.68 -2.11
CA ALA A 113 3.60 -28.63 -1.21
C ALA A 113 2.24 -28.55 -1.93
N ASN A 114 2.21 -27.99 -3.15
CA ASN A 114 0.97 -27.65 -3.86
C ASN A 114 0.93 -28.11 -5.33
N SER A 115 1.94 -28.84 -5.81
CA SER A 115 1.82 -29.52 -7.10
C SER A 115 1.33 -30.95 -6.87
N GLY A 116 0.57 -31.52 -7.80
CA GLY A 116 0.35 -32.97 -7.82
C GLY A 116 1.67 -33.76 -7.88
N THR A 117 1.60 -35.09 -8.04
CA THR A 117 2.75 -36.03 -7.98
C THR A 117 3.87 -35.81 -9.01
N SER A 118 3.86 -34.72 -9.77
CA SER A 118 4.75 -34.45 -10.90
C SER A 118 6.09 -33.81 -10.53
N ARG A 119 6.28 -33.31 -9.30
CA ARG A 119 7.51 -32.61 -8.87
C ARG A 119 8.11 -33.15 -7.58
N ASN A 120 8.09 -34.47 -7.44
CA ASN A 120 8.71 -35.15 -6.31
C ASN A 120 10.19 -35.45 -6.61
N PHE A 121 11.03 -35.38 -5.58
CA PHE A 121 12.42 -35.82 -5.65
C PHE A 121 12.46 -37.34 -5.80
N ASP A 122 13.13 -37.82 -6.85
CA ASP A 122 13.32 -39.25 -7.12
C ASP A 122 14.72 -39.67 -6.63
N GLY A 123 14.84 -39.86 -5.33
CA GLY A 123 16.09 -40.24 -4.67
C GLY A 123 15.91 -40.54 -3.19
N LEU A 124 16.99 -40.94 -2.52
CA LEU A 124 17.01 -41.18 -1.08
C LEU A 124 17.41 -39.90 -0.35
N ILE A 125 16.64 -39.55 0.67
CA ILE A 125 16.95 -38.49 1.63
C ILE A 125 17.21 -39.17 2.96
N ASP A 126 18.34 -38.87 3.57
CA ASP A 126 18.73 -39.41 4.88
C ASP A 126 19.23 -38.27 5.78
N GLU A 127 19.21 -38.49 7.09
CA GLU A 127 19.80 -37.63 8.12
C GLU A 127 19.31 -36.16 8.13
N VAL A 128 18.00 -35.92 7.96
CA VAL A 128 17.44 -34.57 8.02
C VAL A 128 17.32 -34.09 9.48
N MET A 129 17.89 -32.91 9.75
CA MET A 129 17.83 -32.24 11.05
C MET A 129 17.29 -30.81 10.92
N ILE A 130 16.39 -30.42 11.82
CA ILE A 130 15.82 -29.06 11.93
C ILE A 130 16.10 -28.53 13.34
N PHE A 131 16.59 -27.30 13.44
CA PHE A 131 16.94 -26.65 14.69
C PHE A 131 16.09 -25.40 14.90
N ASP A 132 15.54 -25.24 16.10
CA ASP A 132 14.81 -24.05 16.55
C ASP A 132 15.74 -22.93 17.05
N LYS A 133 17.06 -23.17 16.99
CA LYS A 133 18.11 -22.25 17.37
C LYS A 133 19.19 -22.16 16.29
N ALA A 134 19.94 -21.07 16.31
CA ALA A 134 21.18 -20.98 15.55
C ALA A 134 22.26 -21.87 16.21
N LEU A 135 22.90 -22.70 15.40
CA LEU A 135 24.05 -23.51 15.83
C LEU A 135 25.33 -22.66 15.83
N THR A 136 26.25 -22.93 16.76
CA THR A 136 27.60 -22.37 16.72
C THR A 136 28.47 -23.09 15.69
N GLN A 137 29.61 -22.49 15.35
CA GLN A 137 30.55 -23.09 14.41
C GLN A 137 31.10 -24.44 14.92
N GLU A 138 31.33 -24.55 16.22
CA GLU A 138 31.78 -25.78 16.88
C GLU A 138 30.70 -26.87 16.83
N GLU A 139 29.43 -26.51 17.06
CA GLU A 139 28.30 -27.45 16.97
C GLU A 139 28.14 -28.00 15.55
N ILE A 140 28.29 -27.16 14.52
CA ILE A 140 28.27 -27.59 13.11
C ILE A 140 29.43 -28.54 12.81
N LEU A 141 30.64 -28.23 13.30
CA LEU A 141 31.82 -29.06 13.08
C LEU A 141 31.69 -30.42 13.76
N LEU A 142 31.06 -30.47 14.94
CA LEU A 142 30.77 -31.73 15.63
C LEU A 142 29.76 -32.57 14.86
N LEU A 143 28.66 -31.99 14.36
CA LEU A 143 27.65 -32.69 13.56
C LEU A 143 28.22 -33.24 12.25
N TYR A 144 29.11 -32.49 11.61
CA TYR A 144 29.81 -32.96 10.40
C TYR A 144 30.72 -34.16 10.69
N ASN A 145 31.47 -34.10 11.80
CA ASN A 145 32.44 -35.14 12.16
C ASN A 145 31.84 -36.33 12.91
N SER A 146 30.61 -36.22 13.44
CA SER A 146 29.95 -37.30 14.18
C SER A 146 29.48 -38.45 13.29
N GLY A 147 29.62 -38.33 11.96
CA GLY A 147 29.50 -39.47 11.05
C GLY A 147 28.09 -40.06 10.94
N ASN A 148 27.04 -39.29 11.25
CA ASN A 148 25.67 -39.74 10.97
C ASN A 148 25.43 -39.96 9.46
N GLY A 149 26.22 -39.34 8.58
CA GLY A 149 26.31 -39.71 7.17
C GLY A 149 27.12 -41.01 7.00
N ARG A 150 26.42 -42.14 6.91
CA ARG A 150 26.96 -43.49 6.66
C ARG A 150 28.16 -43.49 5.69
N SER A 151 29.24 -44.18 6.04
CA SER A 151 30.22 -44.61 5.05
C SER A 151 29.53 -45.53 4.07
N LEU A 152 29.59 -45.22 2.77
CA LEU A 152 29.18 -46.13 1.71
C LEU A 152 30.10 -47.35 1.75
N GLU A 153 29.57 -48.48 2.20
CA GLU A 153 30.17 -49.79 1.90
C GLU A 153 29.81 -50.10 0.44
N GLU A 154 30.85 -50.24 -0.40
CA GLU A 154 30.74 -50.71 -1.80
C GLU A 154 30.20 -52.15 -1.89
#